data_AF-A0A972EN44-F1
#
_entry.id   AF-A0A972EN44-F1
#
_cell.length_a   1.000
_cell.length_b   1.000
_cell.length_c   1.000
_cell.angle_alpha   90.00
_cell.angle_beta   90.00
_cell.angle_gamma   90.00
#
_symmetry.space_group_name_H-M   'P 1'
#
loop_
_entity.id
_entity.type
_entity.pdbx_description
1 polymer ?
#
loop_
_entity_poly.entity_id
_entity_poly.type
_entity_poly.pdbx_seq_one_letter_code
_entity_poly.pdbx_strand_id
1 'polypeptide(L)' 'NDETSKFLEKLKGIGQERPGADIKWNFTKFLVDRQGNVVERFAPNIRPEELTMEIEKLL' A
#
# COMPACT_ATOMS: atom_id res chain seq x y z
N ASN A 1 1.57 -10.11 13.81
CA ASN A 1 0.43 -10.88 14.36
C ASN A 1 -0.25 -11.62 13.21
N ASP A 2 -1.18 -12.53 13.49
CA ASP A 2 -1.82 -13.37 12.47
C ASP A 2 -2.54 -12.54 11.39
N GLU A 3 -3.14 -11.40 11.76
CA GLU A 3 -3.81 -10.51 10.83
C GLU A 3 -2.84 -9.87 9.84
N THR A 4 -1.68 -9.42 10.31
CA THR A 4 -0.62 -8.87 9.45
C THR A 4 -0.16 -9.92 8.44
N SER A 5 0.04 -11.17 8.87
CA SER A 5 0.46 -12.27 7.99
C SER A 5 -0.57 -12.57 6.91
N LYS A 6 -1.87 -12.66 7.28
CA LYS A 6 -2.98 -12.85 6.33
C LYS A 6 -3.05 -11.70 5.31
N PHE A 7 -2.84 -10.47 5.77
CA PHE A 7 -2.83 -9.32 4.87
C PHE A 7 -1.63 -9.33 3.91
N LEU A 8 -0.44 -9.70 4.38
CA LEU A 8 0.74 -9.86 3.52
C LEU A 8 0.53 -10.96 2.46
N GLU A 9 -0.13 -12.06 2.81
CA GLU A 9 -0.50 -13.11 1.85
C GLU A 9 -1.48 -12.58 0.79
N LYS A 10 -2.50 -11.81 1.20
CA LYS A 10 -3.41 -11.14 0.26
C LYS A 10 -2.67 -10.20 -0.69
N LEU A 11 -1.70 -9.43 -0.19
CA LEU A 11 -0.88 -8.53 -1.02
C LEU A 11 -0.04 -9.29 -2.05
N LYS A 12 0.52 -10.46 -1.68
CA LYS A 12 1.21 -11.34 -2.62
C LYS A 12 0.28 -11.81 -3.74
N GLY A 13 -0.95 -12.20 -3.38
CA GLY A 13 -1.97 -12.63 -4.35
C GLY A 13 -2.37 -11.58 -5.38
N ILE A 14 -2.17 -10.29 -5.09
CA ILE A 14 -2.45 -9.17 -6.01
C ILE A 14 -1.16 -8.56 -6.62
N GLY A 15 -0.02 -9.26 -6.54
CA GLY A 15 1.24 -8.81 -7.13
C GLY A 15 1.93 -7.64 -6.42
N GLN A 16 1.51 -7.31 -5.19
CA GLN A 16 2.05 -6.21 -4.38
C GLN A 16 3.11 -6.69 -3.38
N GLU A 17 3.77 -7.82 -3.68
CA GLU A 17 4.88 -8.29 -2.87
C GLU A 17 6.11 -7.41 -3.08
N ARG A 18 6.80 -7.09 -1.98
CA ARG A 18 8.03 -6.31 -2.01
C ARG A 18 9.08 -7.03 -1.16
N PRO A 19 10.25 -7.40 -1.72
CA PRO A 19 11.33 -8.02 -0.95
C PRO A 19 11.72 -7.15 0.26
N GLY A 20 11.68 -7.72 1.46
CA GLY A 20 12.01 -7.01 2.70
C GLY A 20 10.97 -6.01 3.21
N ALA A 21 9.81 -5.89 2.56
CA ALA A 21 8.79 -4.89 2.91
C ALA A 21 7.65 -5.45 3.78
N ASP A 22 8.02 -5.98 4.95
CA ASP A 22 7.03 -6.26 5.99
C ASP A 22 6.34 -4.97 6.44
N ILE A 23 5.07 -5.08 6.80
CA ILE A 23 4.33 -3.98 7.46
C ILE A 23 4.72 -4.03 8.94
N LYS A 24 5.85 -3.40 9.27
CA LYS A 24 6.41 -3.43 10.63
C LYS A 24 5.87 -2.31 11.53
N TRP A 25 5.23 -1.30 10.93
CA TRP A 25 4.77 -0.10 11.62
C TRP A 25 3.42 0.39 11.09
N ASN A 26 2.66 1.04 11.98
CA ASN A 26 1.38 1.66 11.65
C ASN A 26 1.55 2.73 10.55
N PHE A 27 0.47 3.02 9.81
CA PHE A 27 0.40 4.05 8.75
C PHE A 27 1.13 3.74 7.44
N THR A 28 1.38 2.47 7.10
CA THR A 28 1.63 2.10 5.68
C THR A 28 0.37 2.39 4.87
N LYS A 29 0.52 3.06 3.71
CA LYS A 29 -0.62 3.55 2.92
C LYS A 29 -0.62 2.86 1.55
N PHE A 30 -1.80 2.61 1.00
CA PHE A 30 -2.00 1.98 -0.30
C PHE A 30 -2.92 2.86 -1.14
N LEU A 31 -2.53 3.13 -2.38
CA LEU A 31 -3.37 3.82 -3.35
C LEU A 31 -4.10 2.78 -4.19
N VAL A 32 -5.42 2.96 -4.31
CA VAL A 32 -6.32 2.04 -5.01
C VAL A 32 -7.02 2.80 -6.13
N ASP A 33 -7.01 2.25 -7.34
CA ASP A 33 -7.68 2.84 -8.49
C ASP A 33 -9.21 2.62 -8.47
N ARG A 34 -9.92 3.20 -9.45
CA ARG A 34 -11.38 3.06 -9.58
C ARG A 34 -11.86 1.63 -9.86
N GLN A 35 -10.98 0.76 -10.36
CA GLN A 35 -11.26 -0.64 -10.63
C GLN A 35 -10.99 -1.54 -9.41
N GLY A 36 -10.46 -0.97 -8.32
CA GLY A 36 -10.15 -1.68 -7.08
C GLY A 36 -8.75 -2.29 -7.05
N ASN A 37 -7.87 -1.95 -8.00
CA ASN A 37 -6.50 -2.44 -8.00
C ASN A 37 -5.60 -1.55 -7.14
N VAL A 38 -4.71 -2.17 -6.37
CA VAL A 38 -3.64 -1.45 -5.67
C VAL A 38 -2.60 -1.05 -6.71
N VAL A 39 -2.35 0.25 -6.84
CA VAL A 39 -1.43 0.81 -7.84
C VAL A 39 -0.14 1.35 -7.25
N GLU A 40 -0.15 1.72 -5.95
CA GLU A 40 1.04 2.25 -5.27
C GLU A 40 1.01 1.93 -3.77
N ARG A 41 2.20 1.80 -3.16
CA ARG A 41 2.38 1.56 -1.71
C ARG A 41 3.40 2.53 -1.11
N PHE A 42 2.99 3.25 -0.08
CA PHE A 42 3.80 4.28 0.58
C PHE A 42 4.22 3.87 1.99
N ALA A 43 5.45 4.23 2.35
CA ALA A 43 6.00 4.03 3.68
C ALA A 43 5.28 4.89 4.74
N PRO A 44 5.31 4.48 6.03
CA PRO A 44 4.67 5.22 7.11
C PRO A 44 5.04 6.70 7.24
N ASN A 45 6.30 7.03 6.96
CA ASN A 45 6.85 8.37 7.09
C ASN A 45 6.48 9.33 5.96
N ILE A 46 5.86 8.84 4.88
CA ILE A 46 5.35 9.69 3.80
C ILE A 46 4.14 10.45 4.32
N ARG A 47 4.19 11.79 4.24
CA ARG A 47 3.11 12.66 4.71
C ARG A 47 1.94 12.67 3.71
N PRO A 48 0.70 12.85 4.16
CA PRO A 48 -0.46 12.87 3.27
C PRO A 48 -0.37 13.90 2.14
N GLU A 49 0.22 15.06 2.39
CA GLU A 49 0.35 16.14 1.39
C GLU A 49 1.25 15.75 0.22
N GLU A 50 2.19 14.83 0.45
CA GLU A 50 3.09 14.30 -0.58
C GLU A 50 2.36 13.31 -1.52
N LEU A 51 1.17 12.83 -1.15
CA LEU A 51 0.38 11.88 -1.93
C LEU A 51 -0.53 12.56 -2.95
N THR A 52 -0.75 13.88 -2.85
CA THR A 52 -1.70 14.62 -3.69
C THR A 52 -1.44 14.39 -5.18
N MET A 53 -0.20 14.52 -5.63
CA MET A 53 0.16 14.31 -7.04
C MET A 53 -0.14 12.89 -7.53
N GLU A 54 0.07 11.87 -6.69
CA GLU A 54 -0.19 10.47 -7.06
C GLU A 54 -1.70 10.17 -7.12
N ILE A 55 -2.48 10.79 -6.23
CA ILE A 55 -3.95 10.69 -6.24
C ILE A 55 -4.52 11.38 -7.48
N GLU A 56 -4.03 12.57 -7.83
CA GLU A 56 -4.50 13.34 -8.99
C GLU A 56 -4.29 12.61 -10.31
N LYS A 57 -3.23 11.79 -10.44
CA LYS A 57 -2.98 10.96 -11.64
C LYS A 57 -4.10 9.94 -11.91
N LEU A 58 -4.96 9.64 -10.93
CA LEU A 58 -6.02 8.62 -11.03
C LEU A 58 -7.44 9.20 -11.18
N LEU A 59 -7.60 10.53 -11.26
CA LEU A 59 -8.90 11.21 -11.38
C LEU A 59 -9.42 11.23 -12.82
#